data_AF-A0A4U7BWV5-F1
#
_entry.id   AF-A0A4U7BWV5-F1
#
_cell.length_a   1.000
_cell.length_b   1.000
_cell.length_c   1.000
_cell.angle_alpha   90.00
_cell.angle_beta   90.00
_cell.angle_gamma   90.00
#
_symmetry.space_group_name_H-M   'P 1'
#
loop_
_entity.id
_entity.type
_entity.pdbx_description
1 polymer ?
#
loop_
_entity_poly.entity_id
_entity_poly.type
_entity_poly.pdbx_seq_one_letter_code
_entity_poly.pdbx_strand_id
1 'polypeptide(L)' 'MSDAPTTAPCDACGEATTDALARTVRLSVDRANIDTQRLCPDCFADWIQRYQDRLGSGDDGGDESSEIIVD' A
#
# COMPACT_ATOMS: atom_id res chain seq x y z
N MET A 1 32.26 -4.00 -3.43
CA MET A 1 31.24 -3.07 -2.91
C MET A 1 30.44 -3.84 -1.90
N SER A 2 30.38 -3.37 -0.65
CA SER A 2 29.65 -4.08 0.40
C SER A 2 28.16 -3.87 0.17
N ASP A 3 27.47 -4.90 -0.29
CA ASP A 3 26.00 -5.00 -0.31
C ASP A 3 25.52 -5.30 1.13
N ALA A 4 25.89 -4.43 2.07
CA ALA A 4 25.35 -4.53 3.41
C ALA A 4 23.91 -4.04 3.35
N PRO A 5 22.93 -4.82 3.86
CA PRO A 5 21.55 -4.39 3.85
C PRO A 5 21.42 -3.09 4.65
N THR A 6 21.07 -2.01 3.96
CA THR A 6 20.78 -0.72 4.58
C THR A 6 19.47 -0.84 5.36
N THR A 7 19.41 -0.16 6.51
CA THR A 7 18.22 -0.10 7.35
C THR A 7 17.83 1.34 7.62
N ALA A 8 16.53 1.60 7.64
CA ALA A 8 15.93 2.87 7.99
C ALA A 8 14.66 2.61 8.82
N PRO A 9 14.22 3.56 9.66
CA PRO A 9 13.00 3.39 10.45
C PRO A 9 11.75 3.25 9.57
N CYS A 10 10.75 2.56 10.09
CA CYS A 10 9.38 2.54 9.58
C CYS A 10 8.68 3.84 9.98
N ASP A 11 7.97 4.48 9.05
CA ASP A 11 7.29 5.76 9.32
C ASP A 11 6.08 5.61 10.27
N ALA A 12 5.56 4.40 10.45
CA ALA A 12 4.40 4.13 11.31
C ALA A 12 4.79 3.71 12.74
N CYS A 13 5.62 2.68 12.91
CA CYS A 13 6.00 2.16 14.23
C CYS A 13 7.38 2.64 14.72
N GLY A 14 8.19 3.26 13.85
CA GLY A 14 9.55 3.71 14.17
C GLY A 14 10.61 2.60 14.17
N GLU A 15 10.22 1.34 14.03
CA GLU A 15 11.16 0.21 14.09
C GLU A 15 12.08 0.16 12.86
N ALA A 16 13.33 -0.25 13.08
CA ALA A 16 14.31 -0.40 12.02
C ALA A 16 13.88 -1.51 11.04
N THR A 17 13.74 -1.14 9.78
CA THR A 17 13.35 -2.05 8.69
C THR A 17 14.47 -2.09 7.67
N THR A 18 14.85 -3.27 7.20
CA THR A 18 15.82 -3.41 6.11
C THR A 18 15.21 -2.96 4.79
N ASP A 19 16.00 -2.33 3.93
CA ASP A 19 15.51 -1.82 2.63
C ASP A 19 14.92 -2.93 1.75
N ALA A 20 15.40 -4.16 1.86
CA ALA A 20 14.87 -5.31 1.12
C ALA A 20 13.42 -5.67 1.52
N LEU A 21 13.03 -5.40 2.76
CA LEU A 21 11.70 -5.71 3.29
C LEU A 21 10.75 -4.51 3.29
N ALA A 22 11.30 -3.29 3.16
CA ALA A 22 10.51 -2.08 3.18
C ALA A 22 9.51 -2.01 2.01
N ARG A 23 8.36 -1.39 2.27
CA ARG A 23 7.36 -1.07 1.26
C ARG A 23 7.12 0.42 1.23
N THR A 24 7.05 0.98 0.03
CA THR A 24 6.76 2.40 -0.15
C THR A 24 5.31 2.55 -0.59
N VAL A 25 4.52 3.23 0.23
CA VAL A 25 3.16 3.63 -0.09
C VAL A 25 3.20 5.07 -0.58
N ARG A 26 2.59 5.32 -1.74
CA ARG A 26 2.44 6.67 -2.30
C ARG A 26 0.95 6.97 -2.49
N LEU A 27 0.42 7.92 -1.72
CA LEU A 27 -0.98 8.32 -1.81
C LEU A 27 -1.13 9.59 -2.63
N SER A 28 -2.06 9.58 -3.58
CA SER A 28 -2.34 10.73 -4.45
C SER A 28 -3.84 10.94 -4.60
N VAL A 29 -4.26 12.20 -4.59
CA VAL A 29 -5.66 12.64 -4.77
C VAL A 29 -5.64 13.72 -5.85
N ASP A 30 -6.57 13.65 -6.81
CA ASP A 30 -6.63 14.61 -7.94
C ASP A 30 -5.29 14.79 -8.66
N ARG A 31 -4.53 13.69 -8.81
CA ARG A 31 -3.17 13.63 -9.39
C ARG A 31 -2.09 14.34 -8.58
N ALA A 32 -2.41 15.00 -7.46
CA ALA A 32 -1.44 15.54 -6.53
C ALA A 32 -1.00 14.44 -5.54
N ASN A 33 0.32 14.30 -5.33
CA ASN A 33 0.83 13.45 -4.27
C ASN A 33 0.65 14.16 -2.93
N ILE A 34 -0.06 13.50 -2.02
CA ILE A 34 -0.35 14.06 -0.70
C ILE A 34 0.50 13.44 0.40
N ASP A 35 1.02 12.23 0.16
CA ASP A 35 1.80 11.50 1.15
C ASP A 35 2.69 10.43 0.52
N THR A 36 3.82 10.14 1.17
CA THR A 36 4.73 9.05 0.83
C THR A 36 5.29 8.47 2.12
N GLN A 37 5.06 7.17 2.37
CA GLN A 37 5.48 6.47 3.58
C GLN A 37 6.30 5.23 3.24
N ARG A 38 7.36 4.99 4.01
CA ARG A 38 8.15 3.75 4.05
C ARG A 38 7.72 2.93 5.26
N LEU A 39 7.17 1.75 5.00
CA LEU A 39 6.58 0.88 6.01
C LEU A 39 7.31 -0.45 6.11
N CYS A 40 7.33 -1.01 7.32
CA CYS A 40 7.63 -2.42 7.54
C CYS A 40 6.48 -3.31 7.00
N PRO A 41 6.72 -4.61 6.76
CA PRO A 41 5.71 -5.51 6.22
C PRO A 41 4.39 -5.53 7.00
N ASP A 42 4.46 -5.52 8.34
CA ASP A 42 3.27 -5.55 9.19
C ASP A 42 2.46 -4.26 9.11
N CYS A 43 3.12 -3.09 9.25
CA CYS A 43 2.45 -1.81 9.11
C CYS A 43 1.88 -1.56 7.71
N PHE A 44 2.48 -2.16 6.67
CA PHE A 44 1.94 -2.12 5.32
C PHE A 44 0.62 -2.91 5.20
N ALA A 45 0.53 -4.09 5.81
CA ALA A 45 -0.70 -4.88 5.85
C ALA A 45 -1.83 -4.11 6.57
N ASP A 46 -1.52 -3.54 7.73
CA ASP A 46 -2.46 -2.70 8.50
C ASP A 46 -2.90 -1.46 7.72
N TRP A 47 -2.00 -0.87 6.92
CA TRP A 47 -2.32 0.28 6.08
C TRP A 47 -3.35 -0.09 5.00
N ILE A 48 -3.17 -1.23 4.31
CA ILE A 48 -4.11 -1.72 3.29
C ILE A 48 -5.49 -1.95 3.90
N GLN A 49 -5.54 -2.69 5.02
CA GLN A 49 -6.82 -3.01 5.66
C GLN A 49 -7.58 -1.75 6.06
N ARG A 50 -6.91 -0.79 6.70
CA ARG A 50 -7.51 0.48 7.08
C ARG A 50 -8.02 1.28 5.88
N TYR A 51 -7.27 1.27 4.78
CA TYR A 51 -7.68 1.94 3.55
C TYR A 51 -8.96 1.30 2.99
N GLN A 52 -8.99 -0.04 2.90
CA GLN A 52 -10.18 -0.78 2.45
C GLN A 52 -11.38 -0.55 3.38
N ASP A 53 -11.19 -0.60 4.71
CA ASP A 53 -12.26 -0.41 5.67
C ASP A 53 -12.86 1.02 5.62
N ARG A 54 -12.01 2.04 5.44
CA ARG A 54 -12.44 3.44 5.50
C ARG A 54 -12.88 4.02 4.16
N LEU A 55 -12.29 3.56 3.06
CA LEU A 55 -12.46 4.13 1.73
C LEU A 55 -12.92 3.10 0.70
N GLY A 56 -12.81 1.80 1.00
CA GLY A 56 -13.30 0.71 0.15
C GLY A 56 -14.80 0.47 0.24
N SER A 57 -15.59 1.43 0.74
CA SER A 57 -17.05 1.42 0.57
C SER A 57 -17.44 1.89 -0.85
N GLY A 58 -16.96 1.13 -1.83
CA GLY A 58 -17.61 0.92 -3.12
C GLY A 58 -17.74 -0.58 -3.22
N ASP A 59 -18.95 -1.07 -3.01
CA ASP A 59 -19.37 -2.46 -3.16
C ASP A 59 -18.78 -3.08 -4.46
N ASP A 60 -17.76 -3.93 -4.34
CA ASP A 60 -17.44 -4.99 -5.32
C ASP A 60 -18.38 -6.19 -5.06
N GLY A 61 -19.66 -5.90 -4.81
CA GLY A 61 -20.74 -6.82 -4.52
C GLY A 61 -21.73 -6.91 -5.68
N GLY A 62 -21.22 -7.03 -6.92
CA GLY A 62 -22.01 -7.54 -8.03
C GLY A 62 -21.85 -6.79 -9.35
N ASP A 63 -20.87 -7.20 -10.14
CA ASP A 63 -21.09 -7.34 -11.59
C ASP A 63 -20.30 -8.55 -12.10
N GLU A 64 -20.69 -9.73 -11.61
CA GLU A 64 -20.46 -11.02 -12.28
C GLU A 64 -21.46 -11.19 -13.44
N SER A 65 -21.71 -10.10 -14.18
CA SER A 65 -22.63 -10.04 -15.32
C SER A 65 -22.11 -9.14 -16.43
N SER A 66 -20.79 -9.01 -16.57
CA SER A 66 -20.19 -8.58 -17.83
C SER A 66 -20.17 -9.77 -18.80
N GLU A 67 -21.36 -10.19 -19.23
CA GLU A 67 -21.53 -11.03 -20.41
C GLU A 67 -20.90 -10.30 -21.59
N ILE A 68 -19.75 -10.78 -22.04
CA ILE A 68 -19.13 -10.33 -23.28
C ILE A 68 -19.95 -10.88 -24.45
N ILE A 69 -20.95 -10.12 -24.90
CA ILE A 69 -21.56 -10.36 -26.21
C ILE A 69 -20.58 -9.86 -27.27
N VAL A 70 -19.88 -10.81 -27.90
CA VAL A 70 -19.14 -10.59 -29.14
C VAL A 70 -20.15 -10.75 -30.28
N ASP A 71 -20.41 -9.66 -31.02
CA ASP A 71 -21.07 -9.69 -32.34
C ASP A 71 -20.01 -9.87 -33.45
#